data_AF-A0A1L7LJ73-F1
#
_entry.id   AF-A0A1L7LJ73-F1
#
_cell.length_a   1.000
_cell.length_b   1.000
_cell.length_c   1.000
_cell.angle_alpha   90.00
_cell.angle_beta   90.00
_cell.angle_gamma   90.00
#
_symmetry.space_group_name_H-M   'P 1'
#
loop_
_entity.id
_entity.type
_entity.pdbx_description
1 polymer ?
#
loop_
_entity_poly.entity_id
_entity_poly.type
_entity_poly.pdbx_seq_one_letter_code
_entity_poly.pdbx_strand_id
1 'polypeptide(L)'
;MQNKLGNYELNRLLEKVPNSGDGFPLKITINKDLTAFKLTITDKSGLRVVNIFKSEENHIIQDKFYFLMDSLVERDIFEKKVR
;
A
#
# COMPACT_ATOMS: atom_id res chain seq x y z
N MET A 1 7.12 -7.66 -7.54
CA MET A 1 7.55 -9.07 -7.68
C MET A 1 6.40 -9.87 -8.28
N GLN A 2 6.66 -10.78 -9.21
CA GLN A 2 5.64 -11.73 -9.65
C GLN A 2 5.67 -12.97 -8.75
N ASN A 3 4.52 -13.41 -8.23
CA ASN A 3 4.44 -14.59 -7.38
C ASN A 3 4.28 -15.87 -8.23
N LYS A 4 4.30 -17.05 -7.59
CA LYS A 4 4.17 -18.35 -8.28
C LYS A 4 2.85 -18.53 -9.04
N LEU A 5 1.82 -17.76 -8.70
CA LEU A 5 0.51 -17.79 -9.36
C LEU A 5 0.43 -16.78 -10.52
N GLY A 6 1.51 -16.06 -10.81
CA GLY A 6 1.60 -15.07 -11.87
C GLY A 6 1.12 -13.67 -11.48
N ASN A 7 0.64 -13.45 -10.25
CA ASN A 7 0.18 -12.15 -9.80
C ASN A 7 1.35 -11.22 -9.48
N TYR A 8 1.17 -9.92 -9.66
CA TYR A 8 2.16 -8.91 -9.34
C TYR A 8 1.91 -8.34 -7.95
N GLU A 9 2.95 -8.33 -7.12
CA GLU A 9 2.88 -7.87 -5.74
C GLU A 9 3.87 -6.72 -5.48
N LEU A 10 3.37 -5.69 -4.80
CA LEU A 10 4.14 -4.63 -4.18
C LEU A 10 3.89 -4.70 -2.66
N ASN A 11 4.96 -4.82 -1.88
CA ASN A 11 4.92 -4.78 -0.43
C ASN A 11 5.75 -3.60 0.04
N ARG A 12 5.21 -2.80 0.96
CA ARG A 12 5.90 -1.65 1.56
C ARG A 12 5.54 -1.57 3.04
N LEU A 13 6.52 -1.32 3.89
CA LEU A 13 6.24 -0.97 5.28
C LEU A 13 6.05 0.55 5.36
N LEU A 14 4.88 0.99 5.84
CA LEU A 14 4.60 2.40 6.10
C LEU A 14 5.04 2.72 7.52
N GLU A 15 6.25 3.25 7.65
CA GLU A 15 6.88 3.57 8.93
C GLU A 15 6.88 5.06 9.21
N LYS A 16 6.92 5.52 10.45
CA LYS A 16 7.13 6.94 10.73
C LYS A 16 8.62 7.29 10.53
N VAL A 17 9.49 6.56 11.23
CA VAL A 17 10.94 6.68 11.16
C VAL A 17 11.48 5.70 10.12
N PRO A 18 12.28 6.12 9.12
CA PRO A 18 12.87 5.21 8.15
C PRO A 18 13.71 4.10 8.81
N ASN A 19 13.59 2.86 8.32
CA ASN A 19 14.35 1.68 8.77
C ASN A 19 14.12 1.30 10.25
N SER A 20 13.02 1.75 10.86
CA SER A 20 12.67 1.42 12.24
C SER A 20 12.14 0.00 12.42
N GLY A 21 11.62 -0.61 11.36
CA GLY A 21 10.82 -1.83 11.41
C GLY A 21 9.46 -1.64 12.10
N ASP A 22 9.05 -0.40 12.39
CA ASP A 22 7.82 -0.07 13.09
C ASP A 22 6.86 0.73 12.21
N GLY A 23 5.77 0.07 11.81
CA GLY A 23 4.85 0.59 10.83
C GLY A 23 3.78 -0.40 10.42
N PHE A 24 2.98 0.02 9.44
CA PHE A 24 1.89 -0.77 8.89
C PHE A 24 2.28 -1.39 7.56
N PRO A 25 2.24 -2.73 7.41
CA PRO A 25 2.43 -3.37 6.13
C PRO A 25 1.33 -2.98 5.14
N LEU A 26 1.72 -2.40 4.01
CA LEU A 26 0.90 -2.20 2.83
C LEU A 26 1.23 -3.28 1.81
N LYS A 27 0.21 -3.98 1.32
CA LYS A 27 0.30 -4.92 0.20
C LYS A 27 -0.65 -4.51 -0.92
N ILE A 28 -0.11 -4.39 -2.12
CA ILE A 28 -0.86 -4.25 -3.36
C ILE A 28 -0.62 -5.51 -4.20
N THR A 29 -1.68 -6.16 -4.64
CA THR A 29 -1.63 -7.32 -5.52
C THR A 29 -2.48 -7.05 -6.76
N ILE A 30 -1.88 -7.10 -7.94
CA ILE A 30 -2.55 -7.02 -9.23
C ILE A 30 -2.63 -8.45 -9.78
N ASN A 31 -3.80 -8.88 -10.23
CA ASN A 31 -3.93 -10.21 -10.80
C ASN A 31 -3.10 -10.36 -12.08
N LYS A 32 -2.72 -11.58 -12.43
CA LYS A 32 -1.91 -11.87 -13.62
C LYS A 32 -2.50 -11.30 -14.92
N ASP A 33 -3.83 -11.16 -14.99
CA ASP A 33 -4.54 -10.67 -16.17
C ASP A 33 -4.64 -9.13 -16.22
N LEU A 34 -4.11 -8.42 -15.21
CA LEU A 34 -4.10 -6.96 -15.09
C LEU A 34 -5.48 -6.29 -15.10
N THR A 35 -6.53 -7.03 -14.74
CA THR A 35 -7.92 -6.56 -14.74
C THR A 35 -8.43 -6.13 -13.37
N ALA A 36 -7.75 -6.56 -12.30
CA ALA A 36 -8.17 -6.30 -10.94
C ALA A 36 -6.97 -6.19 -10.00
N PHE A 37 -7.15 -5.44 -8.92
CA PHE A 37 -6.17 -5.36 -7.86
C PHE A 37 -6.83 -5.41 -6.48
N LYS A 38 -6.03 -5.78 -5.48
CA LYS A 38 -6.36 -5.69 -4.06
C LYS A 38 -5.29 -4.86 -3.37
N LEU A 39 -5.70 -3.86 -2.62
CA LEU A 39 -4.87 -3.08 -1.72
C LEU A 39 -5.27 -3.40 -0.28
N THR A 40 -4.32 -3.66 0.60
CA THR A 40 -4.60 -3.94 2.02
C THR A 40 -3.51 -3.34 2.89
N ILE A 41 -3.93 -2.70 3.98
CA ILE A 41 -3.04 -2.24 5.05
C ILE A 41 -3.40 -3.03 6.30
N THR A 42 -2.41 -3.64 6.93
CA THR A 42 -2.60 -4.46 8.13
C THR A 42 -1.79 -3.93 9.31
N ASP A 43 -2.04 -4.49 10.49
CA ASP A 43 -1.14 -4.35 11.63
C ASP A 43 0.18 -5.08 11.39
N LYS A 44 1.15 -4.90 12.29
CA LYS A 44 2.49 -5.51 12.19
C LYS A 44 2.47 -7.03 12.08
N SER A 45 1.41 -7.68 12.57
CA SER A 45 1.23 -9.14 12.46
C SER A 45 0.83 -9.59 11.06
N GLY A 46 0.29 -8.69 10.25
CA GLY A 46 -0.27 -9.01 8.94
C GLY A 46 -1.69 -9.56 8.97
N LEU A 47 -2.30 -9.73 10.14
CA LEU A 47 -3.58 -10.43 10.30
C LEU A 47 -4.78 -9.49 10.33
N ARG A 48 -4.64 -8.31 10.94
CA ARG A 48 -5.78 -7.39 11.12
C ARG A 48 -5.69 -6.23 10.15
N VAL A 49 -6.76 -5.99 9.41
CA VAL A 49 -6.88 -4.81 8.56
C VAL A 49 -6.99 -3.57 9.43
N VAL A 50 -6.23 -2.54 9.11
CA VAL A 50 -6.23 -1.26 9.82
C VAL A 50 -6.66 -0.14 8.92
N ASN A 51 -7.34 0.86 9.49
CA ASN A 51 -7.65 2.09 8.79
C ASN A 51 -6.72 3.21 9.30
N ILE A 52 -5.70 3.52 8.52
CA ILE A 52 -4.69 4.54 8.86
C ILE A 52 -5.26 5.97 8.82
N PHE A 53 -6.44 6.18 8.22
CA PHE A 53 -7.08 7.49 8.08
C PHE A 53 -8.03 7.83 9.24
N LYS A 54 -8.22 6.92 10.21
CA LYS A 54 -9.08 7.18 11.38
C LYS A 54 -8.45 8.11 12.43
N SER A 55 -7.13 8.26 12.44
CA SER A 55 -6.41 9.03 13.45
C SER A 55 -5.42 9.99 12.81
N GLU A 56 -5.45 11.24 13.25
CA GLU A 56 -4.49 12.31 12.91
C GLU A 56 -3.04 11.96 13.31
N GLU A 57 -2.88 11.10 14.33
CA GLU A 57 -1.55 10.63 14.77
C GLU A 57 -0.81 9.83 13.69
N ASN A 58 -1.52 9.38 12.66
CA ASN A 58 -0.98 8.65 11.52
C ASN A 58 -0.63 9.56 10.34
N HIS A 59 -0.65 10.89 10.45
CA HIS A 59 -0.37 11.79 9.32
C HIS A 59 0.90 11.43 8.53
N ILE A 60 2.03 11.15 9.20
CA ILE A 60 3.28 10.72 8.51
C ILE A 60 3.08 9.42 7.72
N ILE A 61 2.29 8.48 8.25
CA ILE A 61 1.96 7.22 7.57
C ILE A 61 1.05 7.47 6.37
N GLN A 62 0.08 8.38 6.51
CA GLN A 62 -0.82 8.78 5.43
C GLN A 62 -0.05 9.50 4.31
N ASP A 63 0.86 10.41 4.64
CA ASP A 63 1.70 11.10 3.65
C ASP A 63 2.57 10.10 2.86
N LYS A 64 3.16 9.11 3.54
CA LYS A 64 3.92 8.03 2.87
C LYS A 64 3.03 7.16 1.99
N PHE A 65 1.79 6.91 2.40
CA PHE A 65 0.82 6.23 1.56
C PHE A 65 0.51 7.06 0.31
N TYR A 66 0.19 8.36 0.46
CA TYR A 66 -0.12 9.24 -0.67
C TYR A 66 1.07 9.36 -1.63
N PHE A 67 2.27 9.60 -1.12
CA PHE A 67 3.48 9.66 -1.92
C PHE A 67 3.70 8.39 -2.75
N LEU A 68 3.48 7.22 -2.16
CA LEU A 68 3.58 5.96 -2.88
C LEU A 68 2.51 5.87 -3.98
N MET A 69 1.25 6.18 -3.66
CA MET A 69 0.14 6.09 -4.60
C MET A 69 0.30 7.08 -5.76
N ASP A 70 0.72 8.31 -5.49
CA ASP A 70 1.02 9.31 -6.51
C ASP A 70 2.11 8.81 -7.46
N SER A 71 3.16 8.17 -6.95
CA SER A 71 4.21 7.58 -7.78
C SER A 71 3.73 6.39 -8.65
N LEU A 72 2.61 5.74 -8.29
CA LEU A 72 1.98 4.71 -9.11
C LEU A 72 1.06 5.34 -10.16
N VAL A 73 0.45 6.49 -9.85
CA VAL A 73 -0.32 7.28 -10.81
C VAL A 73 0.59 7.88 -11.87
N GLU A 74 1.72 8.48 -11.47
CA GLU A 74 2.73 9.05 -12.38
C GLU A 74 3.32 8.05 -13.37
N ARG A 75 3.23 6.75 -13.06
CA ARG A 75 3.74 5.65 -13.90
C ARG A 75 2.63 4.93 -14.66
N ASP A 76 1.43 5.52 -14.71
CA ASP A 76 0.24 4.95 -15.37
C ASP A 76 -0.15 3.56 -14.85
N ILE A 77 0.17 3.25 -13.58
CA ILE A 77 -0.25 1.98 -12.93
C ILE A 77 -1.65 2.14 -12.33
N PHE A 78 -1.96 3.33 -11.79
CA PHE A 78 -3.27 3.65 -11.25
C PHE A 78 -3.78 4.99 -11.79
N GLU A 79 -5.10 5.16 -11.80
CA GLU A 79 -5.72 6.45 -12.08
C GLU A 79 -6.45 6.95 -10.83
N LYS A 80 -6.24 8.23 -10.50
CA LYS A 80 -7.02 8.90 -9.46
C LYS A 80 -8.29 9.47 -10.09
N LYS A 81 -9.42 8.80 -9.87
CA LYS A 81 -10.73 9.36 -10.23
C LYS A 81 -11.20 10.33 -9.16
N VAL A 82 -11.26 11.62 -9.51
CA VAL A 82 -12.00 12.60 -8.73
C VAL A 82 -13.49 12.26 -8.89
N ARG A 83 -14.15 11.94 -7.77
CA ARG A 83 -15.61 11.79 -7.72
C ARG A 83 -16.24 13.12 -7.40
#